data_AF-A0A0K8RJ66-F1
#
_entry.id   AF-A0A0K8RJ66-F1
#
_cell.length_a   1.000
_cell.length_b   1.000
_cell.length_c   1.000
_cell.angle_alpha   90.00
_cell.angle_beta   90.00
_cell.angle_gamma   90.00
#
_symmetry.space_group_name_H-M   'P 1'
#
loop_
_entity.id
_entity.type
_entity.pdbx_description
1 polymer ?
#
loop_
_entity_poly.entity_id
_entity_poly.type
_entity_poly.pdbx_seq_one_letter_code
_entity_poly.pdbx_strand_id
1 'polypeptide(L)'
;MIHFFPLSRVRGCLLLCCLFNTFNAEETVVGNKVKLPKEVEDVIKIKEPLLTGKVAIVTGGASGIGRSVCQVLAREGARVIIADINDTGSDVTLQLLKGNNHKAIHTDVSIRENVTNLFTNRSSYNTGTVDIVVNSAGIVITHPL
;
A
#
# COMPACT_ATOMS: atom_id res chain seq x y z
N MET A 1 -26.65 25.18 -5.32
CA MET A 1 -25.18 25.00 -5.38
C MET A 1 -24.84 23.87 -4.43
N ILE A 2 -24.81 22.64 -4.94
CA ILE A 2 -24.75 21.42 -4.13
C ILE A 2 -23.26 21.07 -3.95
N HIS A 3 -22.73 21.29 -2.75
CA HIS A 3 -21.35 20.96 -2.41
C HIS A 3 -21.18 19.44 -2.33
N PHE A 4 -20.51 18.88 -3.32
CA PHE A 4 -20.02 17.49 -3.33
C PHE A 4 -18.82 17.41 -2.37
N PHE A 5 -19.05 17.01 -1.12
CA PHE A 5 -17.99 16.65 -0.18
C PHE A 5 -17.53 15.21 -0.48
N PRO A 6 -16.25 14.96 -0.85
CA PRO A 6 -15.84 13.64 -1.28
C PRO A 6 -15.59 12.73 -0.06
N LEU A 7 -16.56 11.86 0.22
CA LEU A 7 -16.47 10.75 1.19
C LEU A 7 -15.35 9.72 0.87
N SER A 8 -14.69 9.84 -0.28
CA SER A 8 -13.67 8.90 -0.77
C SER A 8 -12.28 9.08 -0.15
N ARG A 9 -12.00 10.22 0.51
CA ARG A 9 -10.72 10.44 1.22
C ARG A 9 -10.72 9.91 2.65
N VAL A 10 -11.89 9.87 3.30
CA VAL A 10 -12.01 9.45 4.71
C VAL A 10 -11.81 7.95 4.86
N ARG A 11 -12.31 7.13 3.91
CA ARG A 11 -12.15 5.66 3.96
C ARG A 11 -10.71 5.18 3.77
N GLY A 12 -9.93 5.85 2.92
CA GLY A 12 -8.50 5.55 2.72
C GLY A 12 -7.64 5.92 3.94
N CYS A 13 -7.91 7.09 4.55
CA CYS A 13 -7.26 7.49 5.80
C CYS A 13 -7.63 6.56 6.97
N LEU A 14 -8.89 6.11 7.05
CA LEU A 14 -9.33 5.25 8.15
C LEU A 14 -8.63 3.89 8.12
N LEU A 15 -8.33 3.31 6.96
CA LEU A 15 -7.69 1.98 6.90
C LEU A 15 -6.20 2.02 7.30
N LEU A 16 -5.46 3.06 6.85
CA LEU A 16 -4.06 3.23 7.24
C LEU A 16 -3.94 3.66 8.71
N CYS A 17 -4.89 4.48 9.19
CA CYS A 17 -5.02 4.81 10.61
C CYS A 17 -5.46 3.60 11.43
N CYS A 18 -6.31 2.70 10.93
CA CYS A 18 -6.68 1.46 11.60
C CYS A 18 -5.50 0.49 11.68
N LEU A 19 -4.67 0.36 10.64
CA LEU A 19 -3.44 -0.45 10.72
C LEU A 19 -2.45 0.09 11.77
N PHE A 20 -2.36 1.42 11.93
CA PHE A 20 -1.54 2.05 12.98
C PHE A 20 -2.19 2.05 14.37
N ASN A 21 -3.50 2.25 14.48
CA ASN A 21 -4.26 2.22 15.72
C ASN A 21 -4.55 0.81 16.21
N THR A 22 -4.44 -0.22 15.37
CA THR A 22 -4.42 -1.61 15.86
C THR A 22 -3.18 -1.86 16.73
N PHE A 23 -2.12 -1.06 16.57
CA PHE A 23 -0.93 -1.11 17.42
C PHE A 23 -1.14 -0.43 18.79
N ASN A 24 -2.13 0.46 18.92
CA ASN A 24 -2.44 1.22 20.15
C ASN A 24 -3.85 0.93 20.70
N ALA A 25 -4.58 -0.02 20.13
CA ALA A 25 -5.89 -0.39 20.64
C ALA A 25 -5.70 -1.19 21.93
N GLU A 26 -5.91 -0.56 23.08
CA GLU A 26 -6.00 -1.27 24.35
C GLU A 26 -7.21 -2.23 24.28
N GLU A 27 -6.90 -3.52 24.18
CA GLU A 27 -7.88 -4.58 24.31
C GLU A 27 -8.51 -4.51 25.71
N THR A 28 -9.77 -4.09 25.80
CA THR A 28 -10.52 -4.21 27.05
C THR A 28 -11.13 -5.60 27.11
N VAL A 29 -10.47 -6.49 27.85
CA VAL A 29 -10.97 -7.84 28.13
C VAL A 29 -12.16 -7.73 29.09
N VAL A 30 -13.38 -7.99 28.58
CA VAL A 30 -14.58 -8.15 29.41
C VAL A 30 -15.02 -9.61 29.34
N GLY A 31 -14.54 -10.42 30.27
CA GLY A 31 -14.77 -11.88 30.31
C GLY A 31 -13.97 -12.65 29.26
N ASN A 32 -14.51 -13.78 28.76
CA ASN A 32 -13.85 -14.66 27.77
C ASN A 32 -14.00 -14.19 26.31
N LYS A 33 -14.39 -12.93 26.07
CA LYS A 33 -14.57 -12.36 24.73
C LYS A 33 -13.83 -11.02 24.63
N VAL A 34 -12.95 -10.91 23.65
CA VAL A 34 -12.36 -9.62 23.24
C VAL A 34 -13.47 -8.79 22.59
N LYS A 35 -13.80 -7.64 23.17
CA LYS A 35 -14.76 -6.71 22.59
C LYS A 35 -13.97 -5.64 21.84
N LEU A 36 -14.02 -5.70 20.51
CA LEU A 36 -13.32 -4.74 19.67
C LEU A 36 -14.09 -3.41 19.64
N PRO A 37 -13.40 -2.27 19.43
CA PRO A 37 -14.06 -1.01 19.11
C PRO A 37 -14.97 -1.20 17.90
N LYS A 38 -16.13 -0.53 17.90
CA LYS A 38 -17.16 -0.70 16.86
C LYS A 38 -16.61 -0.41 15.46
N GLU A 39 -15.69 0.54 15.37
CA GLU A 39 -14.97 0.91 14.15
C GLU A 39 -14.15 -0.25 13.58
N VAL A 40 -13.54 -1.07 14.44
CA VAL A 40 -12.77 -2.25 14.04
C VAL A 40 -13.71 -3.37 13.60
N GLU A 41 -14.82 -3.58 14.30
CA GLU A 41 -15.85 -4.55 13.87
C GLU A 41 -16.43 -4.22 12.50
N ASP A 42 -16.65 -2.93 12.23
CA ASP A 42 -17.21 -2.45 10.96
C ASP A 42 -16.22 -2.64 9.80
N VAL A 43 -14.91 -2.48 10.04
CA VAL A 43 -13.86 -2.76 9.04
C VAL A 43 -13.76 -4.26 8.75
N ILE A 44 -13.84 -5.12 9.78
CA ILE A 44 -13.76 -6.59 9.62
C ILE A 44 -14.94 -7.14 8.78
N LYS A 45 -16.10 -6.48 8.79
CA LYS A 45 -17.29 -6.91 8.03
C LYS A 45 -17.26 -6.55 6.55
N ILE A 46 -16.26 -5.80 6.07
CA ILE A 46 -16.21 -5.38 4.67
C ILE A 46 -15.82 -6.57 3.79
N LYS A 47 -16.74 -6.97 2.89
CA LYS A 47 -16.54 -8.08 1.95
C LYS A 47 -15.98 -7.65 0.59
N GLU A 48 -16.00 -6.36 0.29
CA GLU A 48 -15.65 -5.82 -1.04
C GLU A 48 -14.23 -5.23 -1.07
N PRO A 49 -13.53 -5.25 -2.23
CA PRO A 49 -12.18 -4.72 -2.34
C PRO A 49 -12.15 -3.21 -2.10
N LEU A 50 -11.46 -2.80 -1.03
CA LEU A 50 -11.49 -1.45 -0.49
C LEU A 50 -10.82 -0.38 -1.35
N LEU A 51 -9.91 -0.79 -2.22
CA LEU A 51 -9.01 0.07 -2.97
C LEU A 51 -9.24 -0.02 -4.49
N THR A 52 -10.40 -0.52 -4.90
CA THR A 52 -10.78 -0.61 -6.31
C THR A 52 -10.59 0.74 -7.02
N GLY A 53 -9.81 0.73 -8.10
CA GLY A 53 -9.54 1.91 -8.92
C GLY A 53 -8.48 2.85 -8.35
N LYS A 54 -7.88 2.54 -7.20
CA LYS A 54 -6.77 3.29 -6.62
C LYS A 54 -5.43 2.91 -7.25
N VAL A 55 -4.52 3.88 -7.36
CA VAL A 55 -3.14 3.62 -7.78
C VAL A 55 -2.20 3.74 -6.58
N ALA A 56 -1.42 2.70 -6.33
CA ALA A 56 -0.45 2.64 -5.26
C ALA A 56 0.98 2.47 -5.78
N ILE A 57 1.91 3.25 -5.26
CA ILE A 57 3.36 3.06 -5.45
C ILE A 57 3.91 2.43 -4.17
N VAL A 58 4.70 1.38 -4.31
CA VAL A 58 5.40 0.73 -3.19
C VAL A 58 6.90 0.71 -3.49
N THR A 59 7.68 1.47 -2.73
CA THR A 59 9.15 1.37 -2.81
C THR A 59 9.64 0.17 -2.01
N GLY A 60 10.69 -0.52 -2.47
CA GLY A 60 11.14 -1.74 -1.81
C GLY A 60 10.21 -2.94 -2.05
N GLY A 61 9.39 -2.88 -3.10
CA GLY A 61 8.35 -3.87 -3.38
C GLY A 61 8.88 -5.20 -3.96
N ALA A 62 10.17 -5.32 -4.25
CA ALA A 62 10.74 -6.55 -4.80
C ALA A 62 10.82 -7.69 -3.76
N SER A 63 10.74 -7.42 -2.46
CA SER A 63 10.91 -8.46 -1.43
C SER A 63 10.24 -8.13 -0.08
N GLY A 64 10.32 -9.08 0.86
CA GLY A 64 9.96 -8.87 2.26
C GLY A 64 8.60 -8.23 2.49
N ILE A 65 8.56 -7.21 3.36
CA ILE A 65 7.34 -6.46 3.71
C ILE A 65 6.79 -5.74 2.49
N GLY A 66 7.63 -5.11 1.66
CA GLY A 66 7.17 -4.39 0.47
C GLY A 66 6.41 -5.28 -0.51
N ARG A 67 6.92 -6.51 -0.76
CA ARG A 67 6.23 -7.51 -1.58
C ARG A 67 4.87 -7.89 -0.98
N SER A 68 4.81 -8.16 0.32
CA SER A 68 3.56 -8.50 1.01
C SER A 68 2.54 -7.36 0.92
N VAL A 69 2.98 -6.11 1.07
CA VAL A 69 2.13 -4.93 0.90
C VAL A 69 1.60 -4.84 -0.53
N CYS A 70 2.45 -5.07 -1.55
CA CYS A 70 1.99 -5.12 -2.94
C CYS A 70 0.86 -6.14 -3.14
N GLN A 71 1.01 -7.35 -2.59
CA GLN A 71 -0.01 -8.40 -2.69
C GLN A 71 -1.33 -8.01 -2.00
N VAL A 72 -1.26 -7.40 -0.81
CA VAL A 72 -2.44 -6.92 -0.08
C VAL A 72 -3.14 -5.82 -0.88
N LEU A 73 -2.42 -4.80 -1.33
CA LEU A 73 -2.99 -3.69 -2.11
C LEU A 73 -3.66 -4.18 -3.40
N ALA A 74 -3.00 -5.10 -4.11
CA ALA A 74 -3.53 -5.71 -5.33
C ALA A 74 -4.81 -6.52 -5.04
N ARG A 75 -4.81 -7.32 -3.96
CA ARG A 75 -6.00 -8.07 -3.51
C ARG A 75 -7.18 -7.14 -3.18
N GLU A 76 -6.92 -5.98 -2.59
CA GLU A 76 -7.93 -4.95 -2.31
C GLU A 76 -8.34 -4.14 -3.55
N GLY A 77 -7.85 -4.49 -4.75
CA GLY A 77 -8.28 -3.89 -6.02
C GLY A 77 -7.47 -2.66 -6.45
N ALA A 78 -6.39 -2.33 -5.75
CA ALA A 78 -5.48 -1.27 -6.17
C ALA A 78 -4.63 -1.72 -7.36
N ARG A 79 -4.37 -0.80 -8.28
CA ARG A 79 -3.28 -0.95 -9.26
C ARG A 79 -1.97 -0.63 -8.55
N VAL A 80 -1.02 -1.56 -8.63
CA VAL A 80 0.25 -1.46 -7.89
C VAL A 80 1.41 -1.20 -8.84
N ILE A 81 2.20 -0.18 -8.52
CA ILE A 81 3.49 0.13 -9.11
C ILE A 81 4.56 -0.28 -8.10
N ILE A 82 5.32 -1.30 -8.45
CA ILE A 82 6.46 -1.82 -7.69
C ILE A 82 7.67 -0.97 -8.07
N ALA A 83 8.21 -0.21 -7.12
CA ALA A 83 9.41 0.60 -7.32
C ALA A 83 10.56 -0.01 -6.52
N ASP A 84 11.58 -0.54 -7.20
CA ASP A 84 12.69 -1.20 -6.54
C ASP A 84 13.94 -1.16 -7.41
N ILE A 85 15.11 -1.31 -6.80
CA ILE A 85 16.39 -1.44 -7.52
C ILE A 85 16.60 -2.88 -8.03
N ASN A 86 15.92 -3.86 -7.44
CA ASN A 86 15.99 -5.26 -7.85
C ASN A 86 14.89 -5.59 -8.87
N ASP A 87 15.24 -5.55 -10.15
CA ASP A 87 14.31 -5.83 -11.25
C ASP A 87 13.79 -7.26 -11.22
N THR A 88 14.66 -8.26 -11.05
CA THR A 88 14.25 -9.66 -10.98
C THR A 88 13.29 -9.93 -9.83
N GLY A 89 13.56 -9.35 -8.65
CA GLY A 89 12.66 -9.47 -7.51
C GLY A 89 11.32 -8.78 -7.74
N SER A 90 11.33 -7.65 -8.47
CA SER A 90 10.11 -6.93 -8.86
C SER A 90 9.27 -7.73 -9.85
N ASP A 91 9.88 -8.39 -10.83
CA ASP A 91 9.19 -9.27 -11.78
C ASP A 91 8.54 -10.46 -11.08
N VAL A 92 9.24 -11.06 -10.11
CA VAL A 92 8.67 -12.13 -9.27
C VAL A 92 7.47 -11.58 -8.49
N THR A 93 7.59 -10.41 -7.86
CA THR A 93 6.44 -9.79 -7.17
C THR A 93 5.29 -9.55 -8.13
N LEU A 94 5.55 -9.05 -9.35
CA LEU A 94 4.53 -8.74 -10.35
C LEU A 94 3.70 -9.98 -10.73
N GLN A 95 4.35 -11.14 -10.90
CA GLN A 95 3.68 -12.42 -11.20
C GLN A 95 2.79 -12.91 -10.05
N LEU A 96 3.04 -12.48 -8.81
CA LEU A 96 2.25 -12.86 -7.63
C LEU A 96 1.02 -11.97 -7.42
N LEU A 97 0.92 -10.82 -8.10
CA LEU A 97 -0.19 -9.88 -7.90
C LEU A 97 -1.45 -10.36 -8.61
N LYS A 98 -2.58 -10.32 -7.90
CA LYS A 98 -3.90 -10.57 -8.48
C LYS A 98 -4.42 -9.28 -9.12
N GLY A 99 -5.03 -9.41 -10.30
CA GLY A 99 -5.55 -8.28 -11.05
C GLY A 99 -4.67 -7.91 -12.22
N ASN A 100 -5.01 -6.80 -12.88
CA ASN A 100 -4.38 -6.37 -14.13
C ASN A 100 -3.77 -4.98 -13.97
N ASN A 101 -2.87 -4.62 -14.88
CA ASN A 101 -2.24 -3.29 -14.99
C ASN A 101 -1.27 -2.93 -13.86
N HIS A 102 -0.79 -3.91 -13.09
CA HIS A 102 0.37 -3.71 -12.22
C HIS A 102 1.62 -3.45 -13.06
N LYS A 103 2.61 -2.73 -12.51
CA LYS A 103 3.88 -2.46 -13.18
C LYS A 103 5.04 -2.55 -12.21
N ALA A 104 6.19 -2.97 -12.72
CA ALA A 104 7.48 -2.82 -12.06
C ALA A 104 8.26 -1.68 -12.72
N ILE A 105 8.92 -0.86 -11.90
CA ILE A 105 9.74 0.25 -12.36
C ILE A 105 11.03 0.21 -11.55
N HIS A 106 12.15 0.11 -12.27
CA HIS A 106 13.47 0.26 -11.65
C HIS A 106 13.56 1.63 -10.96
N THR A 107 13.82 1.65 -9.66
CA THR A 107 13.93 2.89 -8.89
C THR A 107 14.93 2.72 -7.77
N ASP A 108 16.05 3.44 -7.87
CA ASP A 108 16.90 3.69 -6.73
C ASP A 108 16.38 4.89 -5.93
N VAL A 109 15.83 4.63 -4.74
CA VAL A 109 15.28 5.68 -3.87
C VAL A 109 16.34 6.59 -3.25
N SER A 110 17.63 6.20 -3.29
CA SER A 110 18.73 7.06 -2.87
C SER A 110 19.04 8.17 -3.90
N ILE A 111 18.60 7.98 -5.15
CA ILE A 111 18.81 8.92 -6.25
C ILE A 111 17.54 9.78 -6.42
N ARG A 112 17.63 11.07 -6.07
CA ARG A 112 16.50 12.02 -6.14
C ARG A 112 15.84 12.08 -7.52
N GLU A 113 16.63 11.97 -8.58
CA GLU A 113 16.12 11.99 -9.95
C GLU A 113 15.28 10.75 -10.28
N ASN A 114 15.68 9.56 -9.80
CA ASN A 114 14.89 8.33 -9.96
C ASN A 114 13.51 8.48 -9.31
N VAL A 115 13.47 9.03 -8.09
CA VAL A 115 12.21 9.30 -7.38
C VAL A 115 11.38 10.34 -8.13
N THR A 116 11.98 11.42 -8.63
CA THR A 116 11.28 12.43 -9.44
C THR A 116 10.65 11.78 -10.68
N ASN A 117 11.42 10.97 -11.41
CA ASN A 117 11.00 10.28 -12.62
C ASN A 117 9.87 9.27 -12.36
N LEU A 118 9.89 8.61 -11.21
CA LEU A 118 8.80 7.71 -10.79
C LEU A 118 7.44 8.45 -10.72
N PHE A 119 7.43 9.71 -10.30
CA PHE A 119 6.20 10.50 -10.16
C PHE A 119 5.86 11.38 -11.37
N THR A 120 6.81 11.72 -12.24
CA THR A 120 6.56 12.58 -13.41
C THR A 120 6.14 11.76 -14.64
N ASN A 121 6.63 10.54 -14.80
CA ASN A 121 6.32 9.67 -15.94
C ASN A 121 4.95 8.95 -15.82
N ARG A 122 3.99 9.50 -15.06
CA ARG A 122 2.67 8.88 -14.82
C ARG A 122 1.90 8.58 -16.10
N SER A 123 2.01 9.45 -17.10
CA SER A 123 1.40 9.26 -18.43
C SER A 123 1.93 8.01 -19.13
N SER A 124 3.23 7.73 -19.00
CA SER A 124 3.91 6.55 -19.56
C SER A 124 3.39 5.24 -18.95
N TYR A 125 2.85 5.32 -17.74
CA TYR A 125 2.39 4.16 -17.01
C TYR A 125 0.92 3.82 -17.28
N ASN A 126 0.20 4.61 -18.09
CA ASN A 126 -1.27 4.56 -18.26
C ASN A 126 -1.99 4.61 -16.90
N THR A 127 -1.37 5.25 -15.92
CA THR A 127 -1.91 5.37 -14.58
C THR A 127 -2.49 6.75 -14.37
N GLY A 128 -3.62 6.82 -13.68
CA GLY A 128 -4.18 8.09 -13.22
C GLY A 128 -3.31 8.73 -12.13
N THR A 129 -3.93 9.53 -11.29
CA THR A 129 -3.27 10.08 -10.10
C THR A 129 -2.83 8.97 -9.15
N VAL A 130 -1.61 9.07 -8.60
CA VAL A 130 -1.18 8.22 -7.49
C VAL A 130 -2.01 8.59 -6.26
N ASP A 131 -2.71 7.61 -5.69
CA ASP A 131 -3.52 7.77 -4.48
C ASP A 131 -2.76 7.37 -3.22
N ILE A 132 -1.88 6.37 -3.33
CA ILE A 132 -1.21 5.72 -2.20
C ILE A 132 0.29 5.64 -2.50
N VAL A 133 1.11 5.99 -1.50
CA VAL A 133 2.56 5.80 -1.55
C VAL A 133 2.97 5.06 -0.29
N VAL A 134 3.66 3.94 -0.46
CA VAL A 134 4.24 3.16 0.64
C VAL A 134 5.75 3.19 0.50
N ASN A 135 6.41 3.79 1.49
CA ASN A 135 7.87 3.85 1.55
C ASN A 135 8.38 2.65 2.34
N SER A 136 8.74 1.57 1.66
CA SER A 136 9.24 0.33 2.30
C SER A 136 10.67 -0.04 1.90
N ALA A 137 11.31 0.71 1.00
CA ALA A 137 12.72 0.53 0.70
C ALA A 137 13.58 0.86 1.93
N GLY A 138 14.50 -0.05 2.27
CA GLY A 138 15.42 0.11 3.39
C GLY A 138 16.58 -0.89 3.31
N ILE A 139 17.73 -0.50 3.84
CA ILE A 139 18.91 -1.34 3.95
C ILE A 139 19.23 -1.58 5.43
N VAL A 140 19.69 -2.78 5.77
CA VAL A 140 20.22 -3.08 7.10
C VAL A 140 21.73 -3.14 6.98
N ILE A 141 22.42 -2.21 7.63
CA ILE A 141 23.89 -2.21 7.72
C ILE A 141 24.25 -2.90 9.04
N THR A 142 24.69 -4.15 8.96
CA THR A 142 25.21 -4.88 10.11
C THR A 142 26.69 -4.60 10.28
N HIS A 143 27.12 -4.12 11.45
CA HIS A 143 28.52 -4.19 11.84
C HIS A 143 28.84 -5.60 12.35
N PRO A 144 29.98 -6.20 11.97
CA PRO A 144 30.43 -7.43 12.61
C PRO A 144 30.65 -7.17 14.11
N LEU A 145 30.18 -8.10 14.93
CA LEU A 145 30.35 -8.10 16.38
C LEU A 145 31.82 -8.33 16.77
#